data_AF-A0A942T574-F1
#
_entry.id   AF-A0A942T574-F1
#
_cell.length_a   1.000
_cell.length_b   1.000
_cell.length_c   1.000
_cell.angle_alpha   90.00
_cell.angle_beta   90.00
_cell.angle_gamma   90.00
#
_symmetry.space_group_name_H-M   'P 1'
#
loop_
_entity.id
_entity.type
_entity.pdbx_description
1 polymer ?
#
loop_
_entity_poly.entity_id
_entity_poly.type
_entity_poly.pdbx_seq_one_letter_code
_entity_poly.pdbx_strand_id
1 'polypeptide(L)'
;MNDYSVLFNHKKIRLLPKEYHLLKCLYENRNQTLSRQIILDKVWAMEDHTDRTIDDHVYRLRKKLSFLDDILIKTVRGVGYRLTIKQNHQDNPLYHDKEFRESMDVLYNKYIGLASVFTVSAVTFILLGSVSLFITINRKSYEKDYNLE
;
A
#
# COMPACT_ATOMS: atom_id res chain seq x y z
N MET A 1 15.40 -7.07 14.75
CA MET A 1 14.01 -6.83 15.18
C MET A 1 13.24 -6.35 13.94
N ASN A 2 12.41 -7.20 13.33
CA ASN A 2 11.72 -6.85 12.08
C ASN A 2 10.72 -5.71 12.34
N ASP A 3 10.92 -4.55 11.71
CA ASP A 3 10.02 -3.39 11.85
C ASP A 3 8.88 -3.52 10.83
N TYR A 4 7.78 -4.17 11.24
CA TYR A 4 6.54 -4.22 10.46
C TYR A 4 5.84 -2.88 10.53
N SER A 5 6.23 -1.96 9.66
CA SER A 5 5.65 -0.63 9.59
C SER A 5 5.24 -0.25 8.17
N VAL A 6 4.16 0.50 8.09
CA VAL A 6 3.66 1.09 6.85
C VAL A 6 3.68 2.61 6.96
N LEU A 7 3.98 3.29 5.86
CA LEU A 7 3.97 4.75 5.77
C LEU A 7 2.81 5.18 4.86
N PHE A 8 1.95 6.06 5.35
CA PHE A 8 0.84 6.61 4.56
C PHE A 8 0.61 8.08 4.95
N ASN A 9 0.50 8.98 3.97
CA ASN A 9 0.39 10.43 4.18
C ASN A 9 1.39 10.97 5.24
N HIS A 10 2.66 10.56 5.13
CA HIS A 10 3.75 10.90 6.07
C HIS A 10 3.57 10.38 7.52
N LYS A 11 2.57 9.54 7.78
CA LYS A 11 2.35 8.88 9.08
C LYS A 11 2.86 7.44 9.05
N LYS A 12 3.73 7.10 10.00
CA LYS A 12 4.24 5.74 10.19
C LYS A 12 3.33 4.97 11.14
N ILE A 13 2.91 3.77 10.74
CA ILE A 13 2.02 2.89 11.51
C ILE A 13 2.74 1.58 11.76
N ARG A 14 2.85 1.19 13.03
CA ARG A 14 3.41 -0.11 13.42
C ARG A 14 2.32 -1.17 13.46
N LEU A 15 2.56 -2.26 12.75
CA LEU A 15 1.69 -3.41 12.64
C LEU A 15 2.36 -4.63 13.28
N LEU A 16 1.55 -5.59 13.69
CA LEU A 16 2.03 -6.93 14.00
C LEU A 16 2.30 -7.68 12.68
N PRO A 17 3.11 -8.76 12.71
CA PRO A 17 3.48 -9.49 11.50
C PRO A 17 2.28 -9.92 10.64
N LYS A 18 1.25 -10.52 11.27
CA LYS A 18 0.04 -10.97 10.57
C LYS A 18 -0.87 -9.83 10.13
N GLU A 19 -0.94 -8.75 10.89
CA GLU A 19 -1.67 -7.54 10.48
C GLU A 19 -1.04 -6.90 9.24
N TYR A 20 0.29 -6.89 9.18
CA TYR A 20 1.05 -6.41 8.03
C TYR A 20 0.77 -7.27 6.80
N HIS A 21 0.88 -8.59 6.92
CA HIS A 21 0.60 -9.50 5.79
C HIS A 21 -0.85 -9.45 5.33
N LEU A 22 -1.80 -9.34 6.26
CA LEU A 22 -3.21 -9.13 5.93
C LEU A 22 -3.42 -7.82 5.15
N LEU A 23 -2.85 -6.72 5.64
CA LEU A 23 -2.94 -5.43 4.95
C LEU A 23 -2.30 -5.51 3.56
N LYS A 24 -1.13 -6.13 3.44
CA LYS A 24 -0.42 -6.34 2.18
C LYS A 24 -1.27 -7.12 1.18
N CYS A 25 -1.84 -8.26 1.60
CA CYS A 25 -2.73 -9.09 0.79
C CYS A 25 -3.94 -8.28 0.28
N LEU A 26 -4.59 -7.52 1.18
CA LEU A 26 -5.72 -6.68 0.81
C LEU A 26 -5.34 -5.50 -0.11
N TYR A 27 -4.13 -4.95 0.05
CA TYR A 27 -3.62 -3.84 -0.77
C TYR A 27 -3.25 -4.26 -2.20
N GLU A 28 -2.60 -5.42 -2.34
CA GLU A 28 -2.31 -6.02 -3.65
C GLU A 28 -3.60 -6.28 -4.44
N ASN A 29 -4.71 -6.53 -3.74
CA ASN A 29 -6.04 -6.77 -4.31
C ASN A 29 -7.01 -5.60 -4.02
N ARG A 30 -6.50 -4.36 -3.89
CA ARG A 30 -7.33 -3.19 -3.59
C ARG A 30 -8.48 -3.04 -4.58
N ASN A 31 -9.61 -2.56 -4.07
CA ASN A 31 -10.90 -2.43 -4.75
C ASN A 31 -11.56 -3.76 -5.18
N GLN A 32 -10.92 -4.90 -4.93
CA GLN A 32 -11.50 -6.23 -5.13
C GLN A 32 -11.94 -6.83 -3.79
N THR A 33 -13.02 -7.61 -3.82
CA THR A 33 -13.48 -8.32 -2.63
C THR A 33 -12.77 -9.67 -2.58
N LEU A 34 -12.00 -9.90 -1.52
CA LEU A 34 -11.39 -11.20 -1.26
C LEU A 34 -12.29 -12.00 -0.31
N SER A 35 -12.47 -13.28 -0.63
CA SER A 35 -13.16 -14.19 0.28
C SER A 35 -12.31 -14.49 1.51
N ARG A 36 -12.95 -14.93 2.59
CA ARG A 36 -12.25 -15.36 3.81
C ARG A 36 -11.23 -16.46 3.53
N GLN A 37 -11.65 -17.48 2.78
CA GLN A 37 -10.78 -18.59 2.38
C GLN A 37 -9.54 -18.09 1.63
N ILE A 38 -9.69 -17.21 0.63
CA ILE A 38 -8.54 -16.67 -0.12
C ILE A 38 -7.57 -15.90 0.78
N ILE A 39 -8.09 -15.15 1.76
CA ILE A 39 -7.26 -14.40 2.71
C ILE A 39 -6.50 -15.38 3.62
N LEU A 40 -7.17 -16.41 4.11
CA LEU A 40 -6.57 -17.46 4.93
C LEU A 40 -5.47 -18.21 4.19
N ASP A 41 -5.76 -18.69 2.99
CA ASP A 41 -4.79 -19.42 2.16
C ASP A 41 -3.55 -18.58 1.85
N LYS A 42 -3.69 -17.26 1.70
CA LYS A 42 -2.56 -16.37 1.39
C LYS A 42 -1.73 -15.96 2.61
N VAL A 43 -2.35 -15.81 3.78
CA VAL A 43 -1.70 -15.21 4.96
C VAL A 43 -1.42 -16.23 6.07
N TRP A 44 -2.14 -17.35 6.09
CA TRP A 44 -2.09 -18.42 7.09
C TRP A 44 -1.96 -19.82 6.46
N ALA A 45 -1.37 -19.93 5.26
CA ALA A 45 -1.26 -21.18 4.48
C ALA A 45 -0.77 -22.43 5.24
N MET A 46 0.04 -22.25 6.30
CA MET A 46 0.71 -23.34 7.03
C MET A 46 0.36 -23.34 8.54
N GLU A 47 -0.69 -22.64 8.94
CA GLU A 47 -1.12 -22.54 10.33
C GLU A 47 -2.58 -23.01 10.45
N ASP A 48 -2.94 -23.68 11.55
CA ASP A 48 -4.35 -23.96 11.84
C ASP A 48 -5.10 -22.64 12.08
N HIS A 49 -6.13 -22.38 11.28
CA HIS A 49 -6.86 -21.12 11.30
C HIS A 49 -8.36 -21.34 11.12
N THR A 50 -9.14 -20.34 11.55
CA THR A 50 -10.59 -20.30 11.33
C THR A 50 -10.99 -18.93 10.78
N ASP A 51 -12.20 -18.81 10.26
CA ASP A 51 -12.77 -17.53 9.82
C ASP A 51 -12.73 -16.45 10.91
N ARG A 52 -12.87 -16.83 12.18
CA ARG A 52 -12.77 -15.93 13.34
C ARG A 52 -11.39 -15.27 13.45
N THR A 53 -10.33 -15.97 13.05
CA THR A 53 -8.96 -15.43 13.06
C THR A 53 -8.85 -14.20 12.16
N ILE A 54 -9.49 -14.22 10.99
CA ILE A 54 -9.49 -13.07 10.07
C ILE A 54 -10.23 -11.89 10.69
N ASP A 55 -11.40 -12.15 11.26
CA ASP A 55 -12.28 -11.12 11.80
C ASP A 55 -11.57 -10.31 12.91
N ASP A 56 -10.85 -10.99 13.80
CA ASP A 56 -10.06 -10.35 14.87
C ASP A 56 -8.90 -9.51 14.32
N HIS A 57 -8.19 -10.02 13.31
CA HIS A 57 -7.09 -9.28 12.67
C HIS A 57 -7.60 -8.07 11.89
N VAL A 58 -8.73 -8.19 11.18
CA VAL A 58 -9.36 -7.06 10.49
C VAL A 58 -9.84 -6.02 11.48
N TYR A 59 -10.39 -6.43 12.63
CA TYR A 59 -10.80 -5.52 13.69
C TYR A 59 -9.61 -4.70 14.23
N ARG A 60 -8.50 -5.36 14.58
CA ARG A 60 -7.28 -4.69 15.07
C ARG A 60 -6.68 -3.78 14.00
N LEU A 61 -6.63 -4.26 12.76
CA LEU A 61 -6.11 -3.49 11.62
C LEU A 61 -6.95 -2.23 11.37
N ARG A 62 -8.29 -2.33 11.39
CA ARG A 62 -9.18 -1.15 11.29
C ARG A 62 -8.94 -0.13 12.39
N LYS A 63 -8.75 -0.57 13.64
CA LYS A 63 -8.42 0.34 14.74
C LYS A 63 -7.10 1.07 14.51
N LYS A 64 -6.10 0.40 13.93
CA LYS A 64 -4.80 1.01 13.61
C LYS A 64 -4.84 1.92 12.38
N LEU A 65 -5.82 1.76 11.51
CA LEU A 65 -6.00 2.57 10.31
C LEU A 65 -7.09 3.65 10.48
N SER A 66 -7.76 3.74 11.63
CA SER A 66 -8.95 4.57 11.82
C SER A 66 -8.71 6.08 11.64
N PHE A 67 -7.46 6.54 11.79
CA PHE A 67 -7.07 7.93 11.57
C PHE A 67 -6.70 8.24 10.10
N LEU A 68 -6.85 7.27 9.20
CA LEU A 68 -6.63 7.41 7.77
C LEU A 68 -7.98 7.38 7.04
N ASP A 69 -8.57 8.54 6.79
CA ASP A 69 -9.87 8.64 6.10
C ASP A 69 -9.84 8.12 4.66
N ASP A 70 -8.65 8.09 4.06
CA ASP A 70 -8.42 7.63 2.70
C ASP A 70 -8.37 6.10 2.59
N ILE A 71 -8.13 5.35 3.67
CA ILE A 71 -8.01 3.89 3.64
C ILE A 71 -9.14 3.25 4.44
N LEU A 72 -9.95 2.43 3.77
CA LEU A 72 -11.06 1.75 4.41
C LEU A 72 -11.09 0.27 4.07
N ILE A 73 -11.13 -0.59 5.09
CA ILE A 73 -11.41 -2.02 4.94
C ILE A 73 -12.91 -2.22 5.14
N LYS A 74 -13.64 -2.60 4.10
CA LYS A 74 -15.09 -2.87 4.13
C LYS A 74 -15.36 -4.37 4.27
N THR A 75 -16.40 -4.70 5.04
CA THR A 75 -16.95 -6.07 5.08
C THR A 75 -18.01 -6.19 3.99
N VAL A 76 -17.85 -7.18 3.12
CA VAL A 76 -18.87 -7.56 2.13
C VAL A 76 -19.56 -8.81 2.68
N ARG A 77 -20.80 -8.63 3.18
CA ARG A 77 -21.56 -9.70 3.85
C ARG A 77 -21.67 -10.94 2.96
N GLY A 78 -21.46 -12.11 3.55
CA GLY A 78 -21.48 -13.40 2.83
C GLY A 78 -20.26 -13.68 1.96
N VAL A 79 -19.36 -12.71 1.74
CA VAL A 79 -18.22 -12.87 0.83
C VAL A 79 -16.89 -12.75 1.58
N GLY A 80 -16.61 -11.61 2.20
CA GLY A 80 -15.33 -11.37 2.88
C GLY A 80 -15.00 -9.89 3.02
N TYR A 81 -13.79 -9.52 2.61
CA TYR A 81 -13.21 -8.20 2.89
C TYR A 81 -12.68 -7.51 1.64
N ARG A 82 -12.81 -6.19 1.60
CA ARG A 82 -12.32 -5.34 0.51
C ARG A 82 -11.62 -4.12 1.06
N LEU A 83 -10.39 -3.85 0.62
CA LEU A 83 -9.73 -2.57 0.86
C LEU A 83 -10.14 -1.58 -0.22
N THR A 84 -10.59 -0.39 0.18
CA THR A 84 -10.83 0.74 -0.71
C THR A 84 -9.92 1.88 -0.32
N ILE A 85 -9.27 2.49 -1.30
CA ILE A 85 -8.44 3.68 -1.11
C ILE A 85 -9.14 4.83 -1.82
N LYS A 86 -9.58 5.85 -1.08
CA LYS A 86 -10.05 7.10 -1.66
C LYS A 86 -8.81 7.85 -2.14
N GLN A 87 -8.75 8.14 -3.43
CA GLN A 87 -7.82 9.15 -3.88
C GLN A 87 -8.48 10.50 -3.60
N ASN A 88 -7.98 11.23 -2.61
CA ASN A 88 -8.23 12.66 -2.51
C ASN A 88 -7.43 13.36 -3.64
N HIS A 89 -7.78 13.09 -4.90
CA HIS A 89 -7.64 14.12 -5.91
C HIS A 89 -8.72 15.11 -5.52
N GLN A 90 -8.30 16.19 -4.87
CA GLN A 90 -9.19 17.23 -4.41
C GLN A 90 -10.28 17.46 -5.48
N ASP A 91 -11.55 17.33 -5.12
CA ASP A 91 -12.65 18.07 -5.75
C ASP A 91 -12.44 19.57 -5.44
N ASN A 92 -11.23 20.06 -5.70
CA ASN A 92 -10.87 21.46 -5.65
C ASN A 92 -11.45 22.04 -6.93
N PRO A 93 -12.39 22.99 -6.85
CA PRO A 93 -13.02 23.60 -8.02
C PRO A 93 -12.02 24.09 -9.06
N LEU A 94 -10.79 24.42 -8.65
CA LEU A 94 -9.70 24.82 -9.53
C LEU A 94 -9.30 23.73 -10.54
N TYR A 95 -9.40 22.44 -10.23
CA TYR A 95 -9.11 21.38 -11.22
C TYR A 95 -10.21 21.21 -12.26
N HIS A 96 -11.41 21.74 -12.01
CA HIS A 96 -12.49 21.77 -13.01
C HIS A 96 -12.49 23.05 -13.83
N ASP A 97 -11.77 24.08 -13.38
CA ASP A 97 -11.59 25.31 -14.12
C ASP A 97 -10.70 25.05 -15.36
N LYS A 98 -11.24 25.38 -16.54
CA LYS A 98 -10.58 25.11 -17.81
C LYS A 98 -9.29 25.93 -17.96
N GLU A 99 -9.31 27.19 -17.54
CA GLU A 99 -8.14 28.09 -17.63
C GLU A 99 -7.01 27.61 -16.72
N PHE A 100 -7.35 27.17 -15.51
CA PHE A 100 -6.40 26.59 -14.57
C PHE A 100 -5.78 25.30 -15.10
N ARG A 101 -6.57 24.41 -15.71
CA ARG A 101 -6.06 23.17 -16.33
C ARG A 101 -5.09 23.46 -17.47
N GLU A 102 -5.46 24.35 -18.38
CA GLU A 102 -4.60 24.73 -19.51
C GLU A 102 -3.31 25.38 -19.01
N SER A 103 -3.42 26.25 -17.99
CA SER A 103 -2.27 26.86 -17.34
C SER A 103 -1.39 25.81 -16.66
N MET A 104 -1.99 24.82 -16.00
CA MET A 104 -1.24 23.75 -15.36
C MET A 104 -0.59 22.80 -16.36
N ASP A 105 -1.20 22.53 -17.50
CA ASP A 105 -0.56 21.75 -18.57
C ASP A 105 0.66 22.51 -19.11
N VAL A 106 0.57 23.84 -19.27
CA VAL A 106 1.72 24.66 -19.67
C VAL A 106 2.80 24.67 -18.60
N LEU A 107 2.45 24.86 -17.32
CA LEU A 107 3.40 24.85 -16.21
C LEU A 107 4.04 23.46 -16.06
N TYR A 108 3.25 22.39 -16.14
CA TYR A 108 3.74 21.01 -16.09
C TYR A 108 4.69 20.72 -17.25
N ASN A 109 4.31 21.07 -18.49
CA ASN A 109 5.19 20.88 -19.65
C ASN A 109 6.46 21.76 -19.59
N LYS A 110 6.36 22.97 -19.02
CA LYS A 110 7.48 23.90 -18.87
C LYS A 110 8.45 23.52 -17.75
N TYR A 111 7.95 23.05 -16.60
CA TYR A 111 8.75 22.80 -15.40
C TYR A 111 9.00 21.31 -15.15
N ILE A 112 8.02 20.44 -15.41
CA ILE A 112 8.12 18.98 -15.19
C ILE A 112 8.43 18.22 -16.49
N GLY A 113 8.08 18.76 -17.66
CA GLY A 113 8.48 18.23 -18.97
C GLY A 113 10.00 18.22 -19.17
N LEU A 114 10.74 19.08 -18.45
CA LEU A 114 12.20 19.01 -18.36
C LEU A 114 12.66 17.96 -17.32
N ALA A 115 11.93 17.82 -16.22
CA ALA A 115 12.26 16.88 -15.15
C ALA A 115 12.16 15.40 -15.57
N SER A 116 11.36 15.03 -16.57
CA SER A 116 11.32 13.66 -17.11
C SER A 116 12.64 13.26 -17.78
N VAL A 117 13.35 14.21 -18.41
CA VAL A 117 14.66 13.96 -19.04
C VAL A 117 15.77 13.94 -17.98
N PHE A 118 15.71 14.82 -16.97
CA PHE A 118 16.70 14.86 -15.88
C PHE A 118 16.55 13.71 -14.88
N THR A 119 15.33 13.24 -14.60
CA THR A 119 15.12 12.07 -13.73
C THR A 119 15.59 10.79 -14.40
N VAL A 120 15.33 10.59 -15.70
CA VAL A 120 15.84 9.41 -16.41
C VAL A 120 17.38 9.41 -16.46
N SER A 121 18.03 10.57 -16.63
CA SER A 121 19.50 10.69 -16.65
C SER A 121 20.14 10.48 -15.26
N ALA A 122 19.57 11.03 -14.20
CA ALA A 122 20.03 10.78 -12.83
C ALA A 122 19.83 9.30 -12.42
N VAL A 123 18.71 8.69 -12.82
CA VAL A 123 18.40 7.27 -12.58
C VAL A 123 19.34 6.33 -13.36
N THR A 124 19.79 6.71 -14.56
CA THR A 124 20.77 5.93 -15.33
C THR A 124 22.20 6.08 -14.82
N PHE A 125 22.61 7.25 -14.30
CA PHE A 125 23.89 7.40 -13.60
C PHE A 125 23.99 6.57 -12.32
N ILE A 126 22.87 6.35 -11.63
CA ILE A 126 22.78 5.41 -10.50
C ILE A 126 22.93 3.95 -10.97
N LEU A 127 22.49 3.64 -12.20
CA LEU A 127 22.50 2.28 -12.77
C LEU A 127 23.85 1.83 -13.36
N LEU A 128 24.79 2.74 -13.65
CA LEU A 128 26.15 2.39 -14.11
C LEU A 128 27.19 2.24 -12.99
N GLY A 129 26.70 2.06 -11.76
CA GLY A 129 27.43 1.33 -10.73
C GLY A 129 28.12 2.20 -9.69
N SER A 130 27.36 2.68 -8.69
CA SER A 130 27.66 2.41 -7.27
C SER A 130 26.58 2.98 -6.32
N VAL A 131 25.89 2.04 -5.66
CA VAL A 131 25.06 2.12 -4.43
C VAL A 131 23.80 3.00 -4.47
N SER A 132 22.74 2.42 -5.03
CA SER A 132 21.33 2.85 -4.97
C SER A 132 20.72 2.87 -3.57
N LEU A 133 20.02 3.96 -3.22
CA LEU A 133 19.05 3.98 -2.12
C LEU A 133 17.86 4.89 -2.47
N PHE A 134 16.87 4.35 -3.19
CA PHE A 134 15.55 4.95 -3.31
C PHE A 134 14.50 3.93 -2.86
N ILE A 135 13.87 4.26 -1.73
CA ILE A 135 12.68 3.64 -1.11
C ILE A 135 12.80 2.14 -0.83
N THR A 136 13.38 1.82 0.32
CA THR A 136 13.31 0.49 0.94
C THR A 136 11.89 0.24 1.50
N ILE A 137 11.06 -0.50 0.78
CA ILE A 137 10.08 -1.38 1.45
C ILE A 137 10.94 -2.42 2.17
N ASN A 138 10.82 -2.49 3.50
CA ASN A 138 11.65 -3.40 4.30
C ASN A 138 11.25 -4.86 3.98
N ARG A 139 11.95 -5.47 3.02
CA ARG A 139 11.86 -6.89 2.64
C ARG A 139 12.87 -7.75 3.43
N LYS A 140 13.16 -7.44 4.70
CA LYS A 140 14.01 -8.31 5.53
C LYS A 140 13.17 -9.24 6.40
N SER A 141 13.43 -10.54 6.20
CA SER A 141 13.00 -11.73 6.93
C SER A 141 11.59 -12.25 6.66
N TYR A 142 11.43 -12.97 5.54
CA TYR A 142 10.44 -14.05 5.39
C TYR A 142 10.89 -15.14 4.39
N GLU A 143 12.18 -15.49 4.35
CA GLU A 143 12.67 -16.52 3.41
C GLU A 143 13.72 -17.48 4.00
N LYS A 144 13.76 -17.63 5.33
CA LYS A 144 14.44 -18.76 5.97
C LYS A 144 13.61 -19.17 7.17
N ASP A 145 13.45 -20.48 7.33
CA ASP A 145 12.74 -21.22 8.40
C ASP A 145 11.52 -22.05 7.92
N TYR A 146 11.49 -22.42 6.64
CA TYR A 146 10.95 -23.72 6.24
C TYR A 146 12.11 -24.57 5.73
N ASN A 147 12.83 -25.19 6.67
CA ASN A 147 13.65 -26.40 6.53
C ASN A 147 14.69 -26.39 7.68
N LEU A 148 14.39 -27.08 8.78
CA LEU A 148 15.32 -27.96 9.51
C LEU A 148 14.62 -28.54 10.74
N GLU A 149 14.45 -29.87 10.69
CA GLU A 149 14.10 -30.88 11.73
C GLU A 149 12.70 -30.84 12.39
#